data_AF-A0A1F8M2I9-F1
#
_entry.id   AF-A0A1F8M2I9-F1
#
_cell.length_a   1.000
_cell.length_b   1.000
_cell.length_c   1.000
_cell.angle_alpha   90.00
_cell.angle_beta   90.00
_cell.angle_gamma   90.00
#
_symmetry.space_group_name_H-M   'P 1'
#
loop_
_entity.id
_entity.type
_entity.pdbx_description
1 polymer ?
#
loop_
_entity_poly.entity_id
_entity_poly.type
_entity_poly.pdbx_seq_one_letter_code
_entity_poly.pdbx_strand_id
1 'polypeptide(L)'
;MKTQIVSKPTQRNWWIVIGLLSSAVIAVISAIYFLFIPSGGYQGGRNPYYNVQVLFQRETWDDLHTWGGIVMIAVVIIHLVAHRSWVVSMVRRVWNELTSKSKSMSANSRLNLSLNLIVAASFFLTAFSGVYFLFVPGGRKTPDPMFLFSRTTWDLMHTWAGVILMIAALAHIAIHWKWITKVTEKMFSMAIPSKSATPQGSITN
;
A
#
# COMPACT_ATOMS: atom_id res chain seq x y z
N MET A 1 -29.47 -20.87 8.40
CA MET A 1 -28.00 -20.70 8.32
C MET A 1 -27.56 -19.84 9.50
N LYS A 2 -26.61 -20.29 10.34
CA LYS A 2 -26.02 -19.43 11.39
C LYS A 2 -25.21 -18.32 10.71
N THR A 3 -25.59 -17.06 10.92
CA THR A 3 -24.80 -15.89 10.54
C THR A 3 -23.42 -16.01 11.19
N GLN A 4 -22.38 -16.32 10.40
CA GLN A 4 -21.02 -16.35 10.93
C GLN A 4 -20.54 -14.92 11.12
N ILE A 5 -20.70 -14.41 12.34
CA ILE A 5 -20.22 -13.08 12.74
C ILE A 5 -18.69 -13.08 12.70
N VAL A 6 -18.10 -12.27 11.81
CA VAL A 6 -16.66 -12.03 11.78
C VAL A 6 -16.26 -11.28 13.06
N SER A 7 -15.19 -11.69 13.73
CA SER A 7 -14.75 -11.04 14.98
C SER A 7 -14.35 -9.58 14.76
N LYS A 8 -14.60 -8.70 15.74
CA LYS A 8 -14.24 -7.27 15.66
C LYS A 8 -12.77 -7.01 15.27
N PRO A 9 -11.77 -7.76 15.79
CA PRO A 9 -10.39 -7.61 15.33
C PRO A 9 -10.20 -7.94 13.84
N THR A 10 -10.88 -8.98 13.34
CA THR A 10 -10.81 -9.36 11.92
C THR A 10 -11.49 -8.30 11.04
N GLN A 11 -12.63 -7.74 11.48
CA GLN A 11 -13.30 -6.63 10.78
C GLN A 11 -12.38 -5.40 10.70
N ARG A 12 -11.72 -5.04 11.81
CA ARG A 12 -10.76 -3.92 11.84
C ARG A 12 -9.61 -4.15 10.87
N ASN A 13 -9.00 -5.34 10.89
CA ASN A 13 -7.89 -5.67 9.99
C ASN A 13 -8.34 -5.64 8.53
N TRP A 14 -9.57 -6.06 8.23
CA TRP A 14 -10.13 -5.97 6.89
C TRP A 14 -10.25 -4.52 6.41
N TRP A 15 -10.76 -3.60 7.25
CA TRP A 15 -10.83 -2.17 6.90
C TRP A 15 -9.45 -1.55 6.65
N ILE A 16 -8.45 -1.90 7.46
CA ILE A 16 -7.07 -1.47 7.25
C ILE A 16 -6.56 -1.96 5.90
N VAL A 17 -6.80 -3.23 5.55
CA VAL A 17 -6.36 -3.81 4.28
C VAL A 17 -7.05 -3.16 3.09
N ILE A 18 -8.36 -2.90 3.15
CA ILE A 18 -9.08 -2.21 2.06
C ILE A 18 -8.60 -0.76 1.90
N GLY A 19 -8.40 -0.04 3.00
CA GLY A 19 -7.81 1.31 2.97
C GLY A 19 -6.42 1.31 2.33
N LEU A 20 -5.57 0.35 2.73
CA LEU A 20 -4.21 0.24 2.21
C LEU A 20 -4.23 -0.10 0.72
N LEU A 21 -4.99 -1.11 0.30
CA LEU A 21 -5.11 -1.54 -1.10
C LEU A 21 -5.62 -0.41 -1.99
N SER A 22 -6.70 0.29 -1.58
CA SER A 22 -7.27 1.37 -2.39
C SER A 22 -6.29 2.53 -2.56
N SER A 23 -5.67 3.00 -1.48
CA SER A 23 -4.66 4.07 -1.54
C SER A 23 -3.43 3.67 -2.37
N ALA A 24 -2.96 2.43 -2.24
CA ALA A 24 -1.83 1.91 -3.00
C ALA A 24 -2.15 1.81 -4.50
N VAL A 25 -3.37 1.36 -4.86
CA VAL A 25 -3.81 1.32 -6.27
C VAL A 25 -3.82 2.72 -6.87
N ILE A 26 -4.37 3.72 -6.17
CA ILE A 26 -4.38 5.11 -6.63
C ILE A 26 -2.94 5.63 -6.85
N ALA A 27 -2.06 5.41 -5.86
CA ALA A 27 -0.66 5.84 -5.93
C ALA A 27 0.12 5.12 -7.06
N VAL A 28 -0.09 3.82 -7.25
CA VAL A 28 0.61 3.03 -8.27
C VAL A 28 0.13 3.38 -9.68
N ILE A 29 -1.18 3.53 -9.90
CA ILE A 29 -1.70 3.89 -11.24
C ILE A 29 -1.19 5.27 -11.65
N SER A 30 -1.23 6.24 -10.74
CA SER A 30 -0.68 7.58 -11.00
C SER A 30 0.85 7.57 -11.14
N ALA A 31 1.58 6.73 -10.40
CA ALA A 31 3.02 6.55 -10.58
C ALA A 31 3.38 5.98 -11.96
N ILE A 32 2.62 4.97 -12.41
CA ILE A 32 2.79 4.39 -13.75
C ILE A 32 2.57 5.46 -14.82
N TYR A 33 1.55 6.31 -14.67
CA TYR A 33 1.35 7.47 -15.55
C TYR A 33 2.61 8.34 -15.63
N PHE A 34 3.24 8.69 -14.50
CA PHE A 34 4.45 9.52 -14.48
C PHE A 34 5.70 8.84 -15.05
N LEU A 35 5.79 7.51 -15.01
CA LEU A 35 6.90 6.78 -15.64
C LEU A 35 6.89 6.88 -17.17
N PHE A 36 5.70 6.93 -17.78
CA PHE A 36 5.54 6.95 -19.23
C PHE A 36 5.29 8.34 -19.82
N ILE A 37 4.74 9.25 -19.02
CA ILE A 37 4.41 10.62 -19.43
C ILE A 37 5.21 11.59 -18.56
N PRO A 38 6.52 11.75 -18.85
CA PRO A 38 7.40 12.58 -18.06
C PRO A 38 7.05 14.06 -18.19
N SER A 39 7.34 14.82 -17.15
CA SER A 39 7.18 16.27 -17.19
C SER A 39 8.15 16.91 -18.21
N GLY A 40 7.62 17.80 -19.03
CA GLY A 40 8.41 18.73 -19.83
C GLY A 40 7.50 19.85 -20.31
N GLY A 41 7.88 21.11 -20.06
CA GLY A 41 7.17 22.24 -20.63
C GLY A 41 7.23 22.25 -22.16
N TYR A 42 6.63 23.26 -22.80
CA TYR A 42 6.75 23.44 -24.24
C TYR A 42 8.23 23.66 -24.61
N GLN A 43 8.89 22.64 -25.15
CA GLN A 43 10.30 22.71 -25.55
C GLN A 43 10.44 23.17 -27.01
N GLY A 44 9.69 24.20 -27.41
CA GLY A 44 9.64 24.65 -28.79
C GLY A 44 9.20 23.54 -29.77
N GLY A 45 8.23 22.71 -29.36
CA GLY A 45 7.76 21.56 -30.13
C GLY A 45 8.59 20.27 -30.01
N ARG A 46 9.72 20.28 -29.30
CA ARG A 46 10.61 19.09 -29.14
C ARG A 46 10.16 18.09 -28.07
N ASN A 47 9.13 18.43 -27.30
CA ASN A 47 8.50 17.51 -26.35
C ASN A 47 7.20 16.98 -26.96
N PRO A 48 7.18 15.76 -27.53
CA PRO A 48 5.97 15.18 -28.14
C PRO A 48 4.87 14.88 -27.11
N TYR A 49 5.23 14.82 -25.82
CA TYR A 49 4.29 14.57 -24.72
C TYR A 49 3.73 15.86 -24.10
N TYR A 50 4.08 17.03 -24.64
CA TYR A 50 3.57 18.30 -24.14
C TYR A 50 2.05 18.37 -24.30
N ASN A 51 1.33 18.62 -23.21
CA ASN A 51 -0.15 18.63 -23.13
C ASN A 51 -0.85 17.32 -23.54
N VAL A 52 -0.16 16.18 -23.55
CA VAL A 52 -0.84 14.89 -23.71
C VAL A 52 -1.72 14.62 -22.49
N GLN A 53 -3.02 14.49 -22.72
CA GLN A 53 -3.99 14.12 -21.70
C GLN A 53 -4.35 12.64 -21.82
N VAL A 54 -4.15 11.88 -20.75
CA VAL A 54 -4.60 10.50 -20.63
C VAL A 54 -5.59 10.43 -19.47
N LEU A 55 -6.88 10.24 -19.78
CA LEU A 55 -8.04 10.27 -18.86
C LEU A 55 -8.25 11.61 -18.14
N PHE A 56 -7.27 12.06 -17.36
CA PHE A 56 -7.30 13.30 -16.60
C PHE A 56 -6.16 14.25 -17.00
N GLN A 57 -6.29 15.50 -16.57
CA GLN A 57 -5.20 16.47 -16.65
C GLN A 57 -4.02 16.01 -15.77
N ARG A 58 -2.82 16.48 -16.07
CA ARG A 58 -1.60 16.09 -15.34
C ARG A 58 -1.70 16.47 -13.86
N GLU A 59 -2.32 17.60 -13.58
CA GLU A 59 -2.58 18.12 -12.24
C GLU A 59 -3.46 17.15 -11.44
N THR A 60 -4.49 16.59 -12.06
CA THR A 60 -5.33 15.56 -11.40
C THR A 60 -4.54 14.28 -11.13
N TRP A 61 -3.63 13.87 -12.02
CA TRP A 61 -2.75 12.74 -11.75
C TRP A 61 -1.79 13.01 -10.60
N ASP A 62 -1.31 14.25 -10.48
CA ASP A 62 -0.44 14.73 -9.39
C ASP A 62 -1.18 14.73 -8.05
N ASP A 63 -2.42 15.22 -8.04
CA ASP A 63 -3.31 15.17 -6.88
C ASP A 63 -3.59 13.73 -6.45
N LEU A 64 -3.93 12.84 -7.39
CA LEU A 64 -4.18 11.43 -7.11
C LEU A 64 -2.95 10.76 -6.50
N HIS A 65 -1.75 11.00 -7.06
CA HIS A 65 -0.52 10.41 -6.55
C HIS A 65 -0.19 10.93 -5.14
N THR A 66 -0.29 12.24 -4.95
CA THR A 66 0.03 12.91 -3.69
C THR A 66 -0.93 12.48 -2.59
N TRP A 67 -2.23 12.61 -2.80
CA TRP A 67 -3.23 12.25 -1.79
C TRP A 67 -3.33 10.75 -1.57
N GLY A 68 -3.21 9.94 -2.64
CA GLY A 68 -3.10 8.49 -2.53
C GLY A 68 -1.90 8.07 -1.68
N GLY A 69 -0.74 8.69 -1.88
CA GLY A 69 0.47 8.47 -1.09
C GLY A 69 0.32 8.88 0.37
N ILE A 70 -0.24 10.06 0.65
CA ILE A 70 -0.49 10.55 2.02
C ILE A 70 -1.43 9.61 2.78
N VAL A 71 -2.55 9.21 2.17
CA VAL A 71 -3.49 8.26 2.77
C VAL A 71 -2.80 6.91 3.00
N MET A 72 -2.03 6.42 2.03
CA MET A 72 -1.27 5.18 2.16
C MET A 72 -0.31 5.23 3.37
N ILE A 73 0.42 6.33 3.55
CA ILE A 73 1.31 6.52 4.71
C ILE A 73 0.53 6.46 6.02
N ALA A 74 -0.59 7.18 6.12
CA ALA A 74 -1.41 7.17 7.32
C ALA A 74 -1.95 5.76 7.64
N VAL A 75 -2.42 5.02 6.63
CA VAL A 75 -2.94 3.66 6.81
C VAL A 75 -1.83 2.66 7.16
N VAL A 76 -0.63 2.79 6.59
CA VAL A 76 0.53 1.95 6.97
C VAL A 76 0.90 2.14 8.44
N ILE A 77 0.88 3.37 8.96
CA ILE A 77 1.12 3.62 10.39
C ILE A 77 0.09 2.87 11.24
N ILE A 78 -1.19 2.96 10.89
CA ILE A 78 -2.28 2.23 11.57
C ILE A 78 -2.07 0.71 11.47
N HIS A 79 -1.68 0.22 10.28
CA HIS A 79 -1.39 -1.18 10.04
C HIS A 79 -0.27 -1.71 10.95
N LEU A 80 0.85 -0.98 11.06
CA LEU A 80 1.96 -1.35 11.94
C LEU A 80 1.53 -1.43 13.41
N VAL A 81 0.75 -0.45 13.89
CA VAL A 81 0.21 -0.45 15.25
C VAL A 81 -0.74 -1.62 15.50
N ALA A 82 -1.58 -1.95 14.51
CA ALA A 82 -2.49 -3.09 14.59
C ALA A 82 -1.74 -4.44 14.64
N HIS A 83 -0.55 -4.50 14.03
CA HIS A 83 0.30 -5.69 13.97
C HIS A 83 1.44 -5.73 15.02
N ARG A 84 1.47 -4.81 16.00
CA ARG A 84 2.55 -4.72 17.01
C ARG A 84 2.93 -6.04 17.69
N SER A 85 1.95 -6.88 18.02
CA SER A 85 2.19 -8.16 18.72
C SER A 85 2.93 -9.15 17.82
N TRP A 86 2.60 -9.16 16.53
CA TRP A 86 3.31 -9.95 15.53
C TRP A 86 4.74 -9.44 15.34
N VAL A 87 4.94 -8.12 15.26
CA VAL A 87 6.28 -7.50 15.13
C VAL A 87 7.16 -7.90 16.30
N VAL A 88 6.71 -7.72 17.55
CA VAL A 88 7.46 -8.11 18.76
C VAL A 88 7.77 -9.60 18.76
N SER A 89 6.81 -10.44 18.37
CA SER A 89 7.02 -11.89 18.28
C SER A 89 8.08 -12.25 17.24
N MET A 90 8.12 -11.53 16.12
CA MET A 90 9.10 -11.76 15.07
C MET A 90 10.49 -11.31 15.47
N VAL A 91 10.62 -10.13 16.10
CA VAL A 91 11.89 -9.63 16.64
C VAL A 91 12.48 -10.61 17.66
N ARG A 92 11.65 -11.14 18.57
CA ARG A 92 12.09 -12.16 19.53
C ARG A 92 12.56 -13.44 18.84
N ARG A 93 11.89 -13.88 17.78
CA ARG A 93 12.29 -15.08 17.01
C ARG A 93 13.63 -14.89 16.33
N VAL A 94 13.83 -13.75 15.65
CA VAL A 94 15.10 -13.40 15.01
C VAL A 94 16.22 -13.30 16.03
N TRP A 95 15.97 -12.62 17.15
CA TRP A 95 16.94 -12.49 18.24
C TRP A 95 17.37 -13.87 18.76
N ASN A 96 16.41 -14.75 19.05
CA ASN A 96 16.70 -16.09 19.55
C ASN A 96 17.46 -16.96 18.53
N GLU A 97 17.23 -16.79 17.23
CA GLU A 97 18.01 -17.49 16.18
C GLU A 97 19.45 -16.97 16.09
N LEU A 98 19.67 -15.66 16.32
CA LEU A 98 21.01 -15.06 16.33
C LEU A 98 21.79 -15.34 17.61
N THR A 99 21.13 -15.35 18.78
CA THR A 99 21.79 -15.47 20.09
C THR A 99 21.78 -16.87 20.68
N SER A 100 20.98 -17.80 20.16
CA SER A 100 20.91 -19.18 20.67
C SER A 100 21.08 -20.18 19.54
N LYS A 101 21.75 -21.32 19.81
CA LYS A 101 21.80 -22.50 18.91
C LYS A 101 20.43 -23.21 18.82
N SER A 102 19.34 -22.44 18.79
CA SER A 102 17.97 -22.92 18.67
C SER A 102 17.72 -23.48 17.27
N LYS A 103 16.71 -24.33 17.14
CA LYS A 103 16.23 -24.86 15.86
C LYS A 103 15.95 -23.71 14.89
N SER A 104 16.67 -23.72 13.75
CA SER A 104 16.58 -22.67 12.72
C SER A 104 15.14 -22.49 12.22
N MET A 105 14.78 -21.26 11.88
CA MET A 105 13.49 -20.95 11.30
C MET A 105 13.24 -21.77 10.03
N SER A 106 12.00 -22.21 9.83
CA SER A 106 11.64 -22.88 8.57
C SER A 106 11.87 -21.95 7.38
N ALA A 107 12.24 -22.51 6.23
CA ALA A 107 12.47 -21.75 5.00
C ALA A 107 11.28 -20.81 4.67
N ASN A 108 10.05 -21.30 4.84
CA ASN A 108 8.84 -20.51 4.62
C ASN A 108 8.72 -19.31 5.57
N SER A 109 9.09 -19.48 6.84
CA SER A 109 9.06 -18.38 7.80
C SER A 109 10.15 -17.34 7.50
N ARG A 110 11.32 -17.78 7.03
CA ARG A 110 12.40 -16.87 6.58
C ARG A 110 11.98 -16.11 5.32
N LEU A 111 11.38 -16.78 4.33
CA LEU A 111 10.87 -16.12 3.13
C LEU A 111 9.80 -15.07 3.43
N ASN A 112 8.83 -15.40 4.30
CA ASN A 112 7.80 -14.44 4.72
C ASN A 112 8.43 -13.24 5.44
N LEU A 113 9.38 -13.49 6.35
CA LEU A 113 10.12 -12.41 7.01
C LEU A 113 10.87 -11.52 6.01
N SER A 114 11.64 -12.11 5.09
CA SER A 114 12.37 -11.37 4.06
C SER A 114 11.44 -10.52 3.21
N LEU A 115 10.29 -11.06 2.81
CA LEU A 115 9.31 -10.30 2.04
C LEU A 115 8.76 -9.11 2.82
N ASN A 116 8.41 -9.28 4.09
CA ASN A 116 7.94 -8.17 4.93
C ASN A 116 9.03 -7.09 5.10
N LEU A 117 10.29 -7.50 5.26
CA LEU A 117 11.41 -6.56 5.36
C LEU A 117 11.62 -5.79 4.06
N ILE A 118 11.52 -6.46 2.90
CA ILE A 118 11.63 -5.81 1.59
C ILE A 118 10.48 -4.82 1.39
N VAL A 119 9.24 -5.20 1.70
CA VAL A 119 8.07 -4.30 1.63
C VAL A 119 8.28 -3.09 2.56
N ALA A 120 8.68 -3.32 3.81
CA ALA A 120 8.88 -2.22 4.76
C ALA A 120 10.00 -1.27 4.32
N ALA A 121 11.17 -1.79 3.96
CA ALA A 121 12.32 -0.98 3.56
C ALA A 121 12.05 -0.18 2.29
N SER A 122 11.49 -0.82 1.25
CA SER A 122 11.11 -0.14 0.01
C SER A 122 10.00 0.90 0.23
N PHE A 123 9.03 0.61 1.09
CA PHE A 123 8.00 1.57 1.49
C PHE A 123 8.62 2.80 2.15
N PHE A 124 9.49 2.64 3.15
CA PHE A 124 10.09 3.78 3.84
C PHE A 124 10.97 4.62 2.92
N LEU A 125 11.77 3.99 2.05
CA LEU A 125 12.57 4.72 1.06
C LEU A 125 11.69 5.51 0.10
N THR A 126 10.59 4.93 -0.39
CA THR A 126 9.62 5.61 -1.26
C THR A 126 8.90 6.74 -0.54
N ALA A 127 8.42 6.49 0.68
CA ALA A 127 7.66 7.45 1.47
C ALA A 127 8.52 8.65 1.88
N PHE A 128 9.74 8.44 2.37
CA PHE A 128 10.62 9.54 2.78
C PHE A 128 11.07 10.40 1.60
N SER A 129 11.41 9.78 0.48
CA SER A 129 11.73 10.52 -0.76
C SER A 129 10.51 11.26 -1.32
N GLY A 130 9.31 10.68 -1.23
CA GLY A 130 8.07 11.35 -1.63
C GLY A 130 7.74 12.55 -0.75
N VAL A 131 7.85 12.39 0.57
CA VAL A 131 7.69 13.50 1.53
C VAL A 131 8.72 14.60 1.28
N TYR A 132 9.97 14.26 0.93
CA TYR A 132 10.97 15.23 0.54
C TYR A 132 10.51 16.11 -0.65
N PHE A 133 9.86 15.53 -1.67
CA PHE A 133 9.37 16.30 -2.83
C PHE A 133 8.22 17.25 -2.50
N LEU A 134 7.46 17.03 -1.43
CA LEU A 134 6.45 17.98 -0.97
C LEU A 134 7.06 19.31 -0.51
N PHE A 135 8.32 19.28 -0.05
CA PHE A 135 9.02 20.46 0.46
C PHE A 135 10.12 20.97 -0.47
N VAL A 136 10.55 20.15 -1.44
CA VAL A 136 11.61 20.50 -2.40
C VAL A 136 11.08 20.40 -3.84
N PRO A 137 10.42 21.47 -4.33
CA PRO A 137 9.88 21.49 -5.68
C PRO A 137 10.99 21.40 -6.73
N GLY A 138 10.69 20.73 -7.85
CA GLY A 138 11.58 20.66 -9.00
C GLY A 138 11.32 21.80 -9.99
N GLY A 139 12.34 22.17 -10.76
CA GLY A 139 12.20 23.19 -11.79
C GLY A 139 13.53 23.71 -12.31
N ARG A 140 13.55 24.18 -13.57
CA ARG A 140 14.78 24.73 -14.20
C ARG A 140 15.36 25.95 -13.47
N LYS A 141 14.56 26.66 -12.70
CA LYS A 141 14.95 27.89 -11.99
C LYS A 141 15.04 27.73 -10.47
N THR A 142 14.71 26.56 -9.94
CA THR A 142 14.78 26.26 -8.50
C THR A 142 16.14 25.62 -8.19
N PRO A 143 17.00 26.27 -7.39
CA PRO A 143 18.25 25.68 -6.95
C PRO A 143 18.00 24.39 -6.15
N ASP A 144 18.84 23.39 -6.35
CA ASP A 144 18.80 22.16 -5.55
C ASP A 144 19.37 22.44 -4.15
N PRO A 145 18.60 22.24 -3.07
CA PRO A 145 19.09 22.47 -1.72
C PRO A 145 20.15 21.46 -1.28
N MET A 146 20.34 20.36 -2.03
CA MET A 146 21.35 19.32 -1.74
C MET A 146 21.25 18.75 -0.31
N PHE A 147 20.02 18.68 0.24
CA PHE A 147 19.80 18.17 1.59
C PHE A 147 20.01 16.66 1.62
N LEU A 148 21.08 16.23 2.31
CA LEU A 148 21.67 14.87 2.35
C LEU A 148 22.17 14.35 0.98
N PHE A 149 21.36 14.48 -0.06
CA PHE A 149 21.66 14.09 -1.43
C PHE A 149 21.11 15.13 -2.41
N SER A 150 21.54 15.03 -3.67
CA SER A 150 20.93 15.80 -4.76
C SER A 150 19.47 15.40 -4.96
N ARG A 151 18.65 16.32 -5.48
CA ARG A 151 17.26 16.03 -5.87
C ARG A 151 17.18 14.87 -6.87
N THR A 152 18.16 14.72 -7.76
CA THR A 152 18.25 13.57 -8.68
C THR A 152 18.45 12.26 -7.92
N THR A 153 19.28 12.24 -6.89
CA THR A 153 19.47 11.05 -6.05
C THR A 153 18.17 10.68 -5.32
N TRP A 154 17.46 11.68 -4.77
CA TRP A 154 16.16 11.47 -4.17
C TRP A 154 15.13 10.90 -5.17
N ASP A 155 15.15 11.38 -6.42
CA ASP A 155 14.27 10.92 -7.50
C ASP A 155 14.54 9.46 -7.89
N LEU A 156 15.81 9.09 -8.03
CA LEU A 156 16.21 7.70 -8.25
C LEU A 156 15.81 6.80 -7.08
N MET A 157 16.00 7.24 -5.84
CA MET A 157 15.57 6.50 -4.66
C MET A 157 14.06 6.28 -4.65
N HIS A 158 13.27 7.33 -4.89
CA HIS A 158 11.82 7.24 -4.92
C HIS A 158 11.33 6.26 -6.00
N THR A 159 11.86 6.40 -7.21
CA THR A 159 11.44 5.63 -8.37
C THR A 159 11.77 4.15 -8.19
N TRP A 160 13.03 3.83 -7.89
CA TRP A 160 13.45 2.42 -7.80
C TRP A 160 12.93 1.74 -6.53
N ALA A 161 12.86 2.44 -5.39
CA ALA A 161 12.20 1.91 -4.21
C ALA A 161 10.71 1.67 -4.47
N GLY A 162 10.04 2.56 -5.20
CA GLY A 162 8.63 2.42 -5.59
C GLY A 162 8.39 1.20 -6.49
N VAL A 163 9.27 0.95 -7.46
CA VAL A 163 9.21 -0.25 -8.31
C VAL A 163 9.39 -1.53 -7.49
N ILE A 164 10.38 -1.58 -6.60
CA ILE A 164 10.59 -2.72 -5.70
C ILE A 164 9.39 -2.91 -4.79
N LEU A 165 8.85 -1.82 -4.22
CA LEU A 165 7.67 -1.84 -3.36
C LEU A 165 6.47 -2.41 -4.12
N MET A 166 6.22 -1.99 -5.35
CA MET A 166 5.11 -2.49 -6.17
C MET A 166 5.21 -4.01 -6.34
N ILE A 167 6.38 -4.52 -6.75
CA ILE A 167 6.59 -5.96 -6.95
C ILE A 167 6.45 -6.74 -5.63
N ALA A 168 7.10 -6.25 -4.56
CA ALA A 168 7.08 -6.91 -3.26
C ALA A 168 5.68 -6.88 -2.62
N ALA A 169 4.93 -5.79 -2.78
CA ALA A 169 3.56 -5.67 -2.30
C ALA A 169 2.62 -6.63 -3.03
N LEU A 170 2.76 -6.81 -4.35
CA LEU A 170 2.00 -7.82 -5.10
C LEU A 170 2.28 -9.24 -4.57
N ALA A 171 3.55 -9.57 -4.34
CA ALA A 171 3.92 -10.85 -3.74
C ALA A 171 3.36 -11.01 -2.31
N HIS A 172 3.39 -9.95 -1.50
CA HIS A 172 2.84 -9.95 -0.15
C HIS A 172 1.32 -10.17 -0.16
N ILE A 173 0.60 -9.48 -1.04
CA ILE A 173 -0.84 -9.66 -1.25
C ILE A 173 -1.14 -11.10 -1.70
N ALA A 174 -0.33 -11.67 -2.60
CA ALA A 174 -0.52 -13.04 -3.08
C ALA A 174 -0.45 -14.07 -1.94
N ILE A 175 0.49 -13.91 -0.99
CA ILE A 175 0.57 -14.78 0.21
C ILE A 175 -0.69 -14.65 1.07
N HIS A 176 -1.26 -13.45 1.17
CA HIS A 176 -2.45 -13.18 1.97
C HIS A 176 -3.78 -13.38 1.23
N TRP A 177 -3.76 -13.72 -0.07
CA TRP A 177 -4.92 -13.73 -0.95
C TRP A 177 -6.10 -14.55 -0.41
N LYS A 178 -5.84 -15.78 0.05
CA LYS A 178 -6.87 -16.67 0.61
C LYS A 178 -7.58 -16.07 1.83
N TRP A 179 -6.85 -15.30 2.65
CA TRP A 179 -7.45 -14.62 3.80
C TRP A 179 -8.28 -13.42 3.33
N ILE A 180 -7.77 -12.63 2.39
CA ILE A 180 -8.45 -11.45 1.85
C ILE A 180 -9.81 -11.85 1.26
N THR A 181 -9.84 -12.82 0.34
CA THR A 181 -11.08 -13.26 -0.32
C THR A 181 -12.09 -13.83 0.68
N LYS A 182 -11.64 -14.72 1.57
CA LYS A 182 -12.51 -15.35 2.59
C LYS A 182 -13.11 -14.36 3.57
N VAL A 183 -12.34 -13.39 4.06
CA VAL A 183 -12.88 -12.38 4.99
C VAL A 183 -13.81 -11.42 4.25
N THR A 184 -13.45 -11.03 3.02
CA THR A 184 -14.28 -10.15 2.19
C THR A 184 -15.66 -10.75 1.93
N GLU A 185 -15.73 -12.03 1.54
CA GLU A 185 -16.99 -12.75 1.36
C GLU A 185 -17.86 -12.67 2.62
N LYS A 186 -17.28 -12.97 3.79
CA LYS A 186 -18.00 -12.90 5.07
C LYS A 186 -18.45 -11.49 5.44
N MET A 187 -17.66 -10.47 5.14
CA MET A 187 -18.03 -9.07 5.37
C MET A 187 -19.25 -8.69 4.53
N PHE A 188 -19.30 -9.08 3.26
CA PHE A 188 -20.47 -8.86 2.40
C PHE A 188 -21.69 -9.65 2.83
N SER A 189 -21.53 -10.92 3.25
CA SER A 189 -22.66 -11.72 3.77
C SER A 189 -23.26 -11.15 5.06
N MET A 190 -22.50 -10.40 5.86
CA MET A 190 -23.04 -9.68 7.02
C MET A 190 -23.76 -8.38 6.63
N ALA A 191 -23.35 -7.74 5.54
CA ALA A 191 -23.91 -6.48 5.08
C ALA A 191 -25.25 -6.64 4.32
N ILE A 192 -25.48 -7.81 3.70
CA ILE A 192 -26.73 -8.13 3.00
C ILE A 192 -27.67 -8.84 3.98
N PRO A 193 -28.79 -8.21 4.42
CA PRO A 193 -29.78 -8.88 5.25
C PRO A 193 -30.40 -10.05 4.47
N SER A 194 -30.46 -11.23 5.09
CA SER A 194 -31.23 -12.35 4.52
C SER A 194 -32.70 -11.94 4.40
N LYS A 195 -33.19 -11.76 3.17
CA LYS A 195 -34.64 -11.77 2.90
C LYS A 195 -35.15 -13.19 3.17
N SER A 196 -35.54 -13.49 4.41
CA SER A 196 -36.40 -14.64 4.71
C SER A 196 -36.74 -14.70 6.21
N ALA A 197 -37.83 -14.03 6.55
CA ALA A 197 -38.80 -14.57 7.50
C ALA A 197 -40.17 -14.05 7.05
N THR A 198 -40.76 -14.70 6.04
CA THR A 198 -42.20 -14.59 5.82
C THR A 198 -42.85 -15.08 7.12
N PRO A 199 -43.65 -14.25 7.83
CA PRO A 199 -44.41 -14.75 8.95
C PRO A 199 -45.39 -15.79 8.39
N GLN A 200 -45.24 -17.05 8.77
CA GLN A 200 -46.31 -18.02 8.60
C GLN A 200 -47.47 -17.51 9.45
N GLY A 201 -48.44 -16.88 8.78
CA GLY A 201 -49.71 -16.53 9.39
C GLY A 201 -50.36 -17.80 9.90
N SER A 202 -50.52 -17.88 11.23
CA SER A 202 -51.43 -18.83 11.86
C SER A 202 -52.86 -18.41 11.48
N ILE A 203 -53.43 -19.06 10.47
CA ILE A 203 -54.89 -19.01 10.29
C ILE A 203 -55.45 -20.14 11.14
N THR A 204 -55.83 -19.81 12.37
CA THR A 204 -56.81 -20.56 13.14
C THR A 204 -58.15 -19.88 12.94
N ASN A 205 -59.10 -20.59 12.32
CA ASN A 205 -60.52 -20.67 12.67
C ASN A 205 -61.15 -21.81 11.89
#